data_AF-A0A836QBV1-F1
#
_entry.id   AF-A0A836QBV1-F1
#
_cell.length_a   1.000
_cell.length_b   1.000
_cell.length_c   1.000
_cell.angle_alpha   90.00
_cell.angle_beta   90.00
_cell.angle_gamma   90.00
#
_symmetry.space_group_name_H-M   'P 1'
#
loop_
_entity.id
_entity.type
_entity.pdbx_description
1 polymer ?
#
loop_
_entity_poly.entity_id
_entity_poly.type
_entity_poly.pdbx_seq_one_letter_code
_entity_poly.pdbx_strand_id
1 'polypeptide(L)'
;MKEKFIPQFIPYWDKNEIKAVERVLSKDYLNEHKTVREFEKKFAKFVGAKYCITCTSGTTALYIGLIALLEKNSIKSIRVPDYAGIFAANATKQAQVKPILTDVERNGSLGKTSNSRFVVHSNGRIGKSSQIEDCAQAISHHTKNCISCYSFASTKHITTGGQGGAVCCDSKKDFDILSRLKDLGRNDRQNLKPMSDHFQYWGFNSKFTE
;
A
#
# COMPACT_ATOMS: atom_id res chain seq x y z
N MET A 1 43.50 2.77 -8.08
CA MET A 1 42.36 3.44 -7.44
C MET A 1 41.28 2.38 -7.21
N LYS A 2 40.83 2.16 -5.96
CA LYS A 2 39.64 1.32 -5.73
C LYS A 2 38.47 2.00 -6.47
N GLU A 3 37.77 1.26 -7.33
CA GLU A 3 36.62 1.81 -8.06
C GLU A 3 35.63 2.45 -7.09
N LYS A 4 35.21 3.67 -7.41
CA LYS A 4 34.25 4.41 -6.60
C LYS A 4 32.86 3.81 -6.86
N PHE A 5 32.40 2.94 -5.96
CA PHE A 5 31.07 2.34 -6.02
C PHE A 5 29.97 3.41 -5.90
N ILE A 6 29.04 3.44 -6.86
CA ILE A 6 27.87 4.32 -6.86
C ILE A 6 26.63 3.43 -6.64
N PRO A 7 25.98 3.47 -5.47
CA PRO A 7 24.78 2.67 -5.22
C PRO A 7 23.58 3.20 -6.01
N GLN A 8 22.69 2.29 -6.39
CA GLN A 8 21.47 2.64 -7.11
C GLN A 8 20.48 3.44 -6.25
N PHE A 9 20.41 3.17 -4.95
CA PHE A 9 19.54 3.85 -3.98
C PHE A 9 20.24 4.04 -2.64
N ILE A 10 20.09 5.23 -2.04
CA ILE A 10 20.46 5.50 -0.65
C ILE A 10 19.31 6.30 -0.02
N PRO A 11 18.70 5.83 1.09
CA PRO A 11 17.78 6.65 1.86
C PRO A 11 18.43 7.94 2.34
N TYR A 12 17.70 9.05 2.27
CA TYR A 12 18.13 10.32 2.84
C TYR A 12 17.50 10.52 4.21
N TRP A 13 18.31 10.88 5.19
CA TRP A 13 17.89 11.17 6.56
C TRP A 13 18.57 12.47 7.01
N ASP A 14 17.81 13.36 7.62
CA ASP A 14 18.33 14.55 8.29
C ASP A 14 17.97 14.54 9.79
N LYS A 15 18.22 15.67 10.46
CA LYS A 15 17.97 15.81 11.90
C LYS A 15 16.47 15.67 12.26
N ASN A 16 15.57 15.88 11.30
CA ASN A 16 14.13 15.81 11.51
C ASN A 16 13.67 14.36 11.65
N GLU A 17 14.16 13.43 10.84
CA GLU A 17 13.81 12.01 11.00
C GLU A 17 14.38 11.43 12.29
N ILE A 18 15.60 11.81 12.67
CA ILE A 18 16.20 11.40 13.96
C ILE A 18 15.31 11.86 15.12
N LYS A 19 14.94 13.15 15.15
CA LYS A 19 14.06 13.71 16.19
C LYS A 19 12.66 13.09 16.19
N ALA A 20 12.15 12.70 15.03
CA ALA A 20 10.84 12.05 14.93
C ALA A 20 10.88 10.67 15.60
N VAL A 21 11.92 9.88 15.34
CA VAL A 21 12.13 8.57 15.97
C VAL A 21 12.34 8.70 17.47
N GLU A 22 13.20 9.62 17.92
CA GLU A 22 13.43 9.89 19.35
C GLU A 22 12.13 10.22 20.09
N ARG A 23 11.27 11.05 19.48
CA ARG A 23 9.96 11.42 20.04
C ARG A 23 9.00 10.24 20.16
N VAL A 24 9.09 9.27 19.25
CA VAL A 24 8.26 8.06 19.31
C VAL A 24 8.77 7.15 20.42
N LEU A 25 10.09 6.92 20.48
CA LEU A 25 10.73 6.09 21.52
C LEU A 25 10.58 6.65 22.93
N SER A 26 10.36 7.96 23.08
CA SER A 26 10.11 8.60 24.37
C SER A 26 8.67 8.44 24.89
N LYS A 27 7.79 7.67 24.21
CA LYS A 27 6.39 7.45 24.58
C LYS A 27 6.14 5.98 24.97
N ASP A 28 5.03 5.74 25.66
CA ASP A 28 4.67 4.41 26.17
C ASP A 28 4.12 3.43 25.11
N TYR A 29 3.64 3.95 23.98
CA TYR A 29 2.94 3.14 22.97
C TYR A 29 3.50 3.38 21.57
N LEU A 30 4.11 2.33 21.00
CA LEU A 30 4.85 2.36 19.74
C LEU A 30 4.07 1.76 18.56
N ASN A 31 2.80 1.40 18.78
CA ASN A 31 1.97 0.74 17.76
C ASN A 31 0.81 1.65 17.34
N GLU A 32 0.66 1.88 16.05
CA GLU A 32 -0.46 2.50 15.35
C GLU A 32 -1.38 3.45 16.14
N HIS A 33 -0.82 4.55 16.61
CA HIS A 33 -1.49 5.56 17.44
C HIS A 33 -1.51 6.93 16.74
N LYS A 34 -1.00 7.99 17.38
CA LYS A 34 -1.21 9.37 16.95
C LYS A 34 -0.35 9.71 15.72
N THR A 35 0.91 9.29 15.72
CA THR A 35 1.86 9.60 14.65
C THR A 35 1.43 8.93 13.36
N VAL A 36 1.00 7.66 13.43
CA VAL A 36 0.46 6.96 12.26
C VAL A 36 -0.80 7.64 11.74
N ARG A 37 -1.74 8.02 12.60
CA ARG A 37 -3.00 8.69 12.18
C ARG A 37 -2.74 10.05 11.55
N GLU A 38 -1.74 10.79 12.04
CA GLU A 38 -1.30 12.03 11.43
C GLU A 38 -0.65 11.79 10.06
N PHE A 39 0.20 10.77 9.93
CA PHE A 39 0.79 10.38 8.66
C PHE A 39 -0.28 9.97 7.65
N GLU A 40 -1.23 9.12 8.01
CA GLU A 40 -2.34 8.69 7.15
C GLU A 40 -3.14 9.90 6.62
N LYS A 41 -3.48 10.86 7.48
CA LYS A 41 -4.18 12.09 7.09
C LYS A 41 -3.36 12.94 6.12
N LYS A 42 -2.07 13.15 6.42
CA LYS A 42 -1.17 13.94 5.57
C LYS A 42 -0.93 13.26 4.22
N PHE A 43 -0.77 11.94 4.21
CA PHE A 43 -0.52 11.17 3.01
C PHE A 43 -1.75 11.11 2.10
N ALA A 44 -2.95 10.88 2.66
CA ALA A 44 -4.21 10.98 1.90
C ALA A 44 -4.34 12.35 1.22
N LYS A 45 -4.09 13.44 1.97
CA LYS A 45 -4.11 14.80 1.43
C LYS A 45 -3.05 15.01 0.34
N PHE A 46 -1.84 14.48 0.52
CA PHE A 46 -0.74 14.61 -0.43
C PHE A 46 -1.05 13.97 -1.78
N VAL A 47 -1.59 12.75 -1.78
CA VAL A 47 -1.92 12.04 -3.03
C VAL A 47 -3.27 12.44 -3.61
N GLY A 48 -4.11 13.17 -2.85
CA GLY A 48 -5.44 13.61 -3.28
C GLY A 48 -6.55 12.58 -3.05
N ALA A 49 -6.33 11.57 -2.20
CA ALA A 49 -7.34 10.59 -1.80
C ALA A 49 -8.14 11.06 -0.57
N LYS A 50 -9.37 10.55 -0.38
CA LYS A 50 -10.13 10.85 0.85
C LYS A 50 -9.64 10.12 2.07
N TYR A 51 -9.14 8.89 1.91
CA TYR A 51 -8.72 8.03 3.01
C TYR A 51 -7.38 7.37 2.71
N CYS A 52 -6.60 7.12 3.76
CA CYS A 52 -5.35 6.37 3.72
C CYS A 52 -5.29 5.43 4.93
N ILE A 53 -4.75 4.23 4.71
CA ILE A 53 -4.47 3.24 5.73
C ILE A 53 -3.04 2.73 5.56
N THR A 54 -2.18 2.92 6.54
CA THR A 54 -0.81 2.38 6.53
C THR A 54 -0.80 0.88 6.83
N CYS A 55 0.21 0.16 6.37
CA CYS A 55 0.45 -1.24 6.74
C CYS A 55 1.95 -1.56 6.71
N THR A 56 2.32 -2.75 7.18
CA THR A 56 3.72 -3.16 7.37
C THR A 56 4.57 -3.22 6.10
N SER A 57 3.97 -3.37 4.92
CA SER A 57 4.72 -3.38 3.64
C SER A 57 3.84 -3.01 2.44
N GLY A 58 4.45 -2.71 1.30
CA GLY A 58 3.74 -2.53 0.03
C GLY A 58 3.08 -3.81 -0.48
N THR A 59 3.65 -4.99 -0.21
CA THR A 59 3.02 -6.28 -0.54
C THR A 59 1.74 -6.48 0.28
N THR A 60 1.77 -6.14 1.56
CA THR A 60 0.59 -6.18 2.42
C THR A 60 -0.46 -5.19 1.94
N ALA A 61 -0.06 -3.99 1.50
CA ALA A 61 -0.96 -3.00 0.91
C ALA A 61 -1.69 -3.55 -0.32
N LEU A 62 -0.93 -4.14 -1.26
CA LEU A 62 -1.49 -4.77 -2.45
C LEU A 62 -2.46 -5.90 -2.08
N TYR A 63 -2.06 -6.75 -1.14
CA TYR A 63 -2.86 -7.89 -0.74
C TYR A 63 -4.19 -7.46 -0.09
N ILE A 64 -4.20 -6.60 0.92
CA ILE A 64 -5.46 -6.14 1.54
C ILE A 64 -6.30 -5.30 0.56
N GLY A 65 -5.67 -4.56 -0.35
CA GLY A 65 -6.35 -3.86 -1.44
C GLY A 65 -7.08 -4.81 -2.39
N LEU A 66 -6.44 -5.91 -2.77
CA LEU A 66 -7.05 -6.98 -3.58
C LEU A 66 -8.20 -7.66 -2.84
N ILE A 67 -8.03 -8.00 -1.55
CA ILE A 67 -9.13 -8.58 -0.76
C ILE A 67 -10.33 -7.61 -0.71
N ALA A 68 -10.11 -6.31 -0.47
CA ALA A 68 -11.18 -5.32 -0.48
C ALA A 68 -11.91 -5.21 -1.83
N LEU A 69 -11.20 -5.40 -2.95
CA LEU A 69 -11.79 -5.49 -4.28
C LEU A 69 -12.64 -6.76 -4.45
N LEU A 70 -12.15 -7.90 -3.94
CA LEU A 70 -12.81 -9.21 -4.05
C LEU A 70 -14.07 -9.33 -3.20
N GLU A 71 -14.12 -8.67 -2.04
CA GLU A 71 -15.32 -8.56 -1.20
C GLU A 71 -16.55 -7.99 -1.95
N LYS A 72 -16.31 -7.31 -3.08
CA LYS A 72 -17.37 -6.70 -3.88
C LYS A 72 -17.56 -7.35 -5.25
N ASN A 73 -16.66 -8.25 -5.64
CA ASN A 73 -16.60 -8.78 -6.99
C ASN A 73 -16.13 -10.24 -6.99
N SER A 74 -16.85 -11.12 -7.69
CA SER A 74 -16.40 -12.49 -7.91
C SER A 74 -15.35 -12.54 -9.03
N ILE A 75 -14.08 -12.27 -8.68
CA ILE A 75 -12.95 -12.27 -9.63
C ILE A 75 -12.14 -13.56 -9.48
N LYS A 76 -12.05 -14.36 -10.55
CA LYS A 76 -11.28 -15.62 -10.57
C LYS A 76 -9.84 -15.44 -11.05
N SER A 77 -9.58 -14.42 -11.85
CA SER A 77 -8.26 -14.12 -12.41
C SER A 77 -8.06 -12.64 -12.63
N ILE A 78 -6.80 -12.19 -12.52
CA ILE A 78 -6.38 -10.81 -12.77
C ILE A 78 -5.16 -10.85 -13.67
N ARG A 79 -5.13 -9.98 -14.69
CA ARG A 79 -3.93 -9.78 -15.51
C ARG A 79 -2.94 -8.94 -14.73
N VAL A 80 -1.70 -9.40 -14.69
CA VAL A 80 -0.58 -8.70 -14.05
C VAL A 80 0.54 -8.57 -15.08
N PRO A 81 1.30 -7.46 -15.07
CA PRO A 81 2.42 -7.29 -15.98
C PRO A 81 3.48 -8.38 -15.76
N ASP A 82 3.98 -8.96 -16.84
CA ASP A 82 5.13 -9.86 -16.83
C ASP A 82 6.46 -9.10 -16.60
N TYR A 83 6.50 -7.82 -16.96
CA TYR A 83 7.56 -6.87 -16.64
C TYR A 83 7.18 -5.98 -15.43
N ALA A 84 7.24 -6.54 -14.23
CA ALA A 84 7.10 -5.79 -12.97
C ALA A 84 7.73 -6.54 -11.79
N GLY A 85 7.74 -5.90 -10.61
CA GLY A 85 8.08 -6.60 -9.38
C GLY A 85 7.13 -7.76 -9.10
N ILE A 86 7.67 -8.88 -8.59
CA ILE A 86 6.91 -10.11 -8.31
C ILE A 86 5.73 -9.90 -7.32
N PHE A 87 5.73 -8.79 -6.58
CA PHE A 87 4.74 -8.45 -5.56
C PHE A 87 3.30 -8.47 -6.08
N ALA A 88 3.05 -8.00 -7.32
CA ALA A 88 1.72 -8.01 -7.92
C ALA A 88 1.17 -9.44 -8.12
N ALA A 89 1.99 -10.33 -8.71
CA ALA A 89 1.63 -11.73 -8.91
C ALA A 89 1.48 -12.46 -7.57
N ASN A 90 2.39 -12.23 -6.62
CA ASN A 90 2.35 -12.82 -5.29
C ASN A 90 1.10 -12.39 -4.52
N ALA A 91 0.78 -11.10 -4.47
CA ALA A 91 -0.41 -10.60 -3.79
C ALA A 91 -1.70 -11.14 -4.43
N THR A 92 -1.75 -11.21 -5.77
CA THR A 92 -2.86 -11.83 -6.51
C THR A 92 -3.04 -13.30 -6.13
N LYS A 93 -1.95 -14.06 -6.11
CA LYS A 93 -1.97 -15.48 -5.75
C LYS A 93 -2.35 -15.69 -4.27
N GLN A 94 -1.84 -14.85 -3.37
CA GLN A 94 -2.19 -14.87 -1.93
C GLN A 94 -3.68 -14.57 -1.72
N ALA A 95 -4.26 -13.70 -2.54
CA ALA A 95 -5.70 -13.43 -2.56
C ALA A 95 -6.53 -14.56 -3.20
N GLN A 96 -5.92 -15.71 -3.48
CA GLN A 96 -6.54 -16.88 -4.12
C GLN A 96 -7.11 -16.60 -5.51
N VAL A 97 -6.60 -15.56 -6.18
CA VAL A 97 -6.92 -15.21 -7.56
C VAL A 97 -5.80 -15.72 -8.48
N LYS A 98 -6.15 -16.18 -9.68
CA LYS A 98 -5.15 -16.62 -10.67
C LYS A 98 -4.49 -15.40 -11.34
N PRO A 99 -3.18 -15.15 -11.15
CA PRO A 99 -2.47 -14.16 -11.95
C PRO A 99 -2.32 -14.67 -13.39
N ILE A 100 -2.63 -13.82 -14.36
CA ILE A 100 -2.37 -14.05 -15.79
C ILE A 100 -1.26 -13.08 -16.19
N LEU A 101 -0.04 -13.58 -16.35
CA LEU A 101 1.08 -12.79 -16.85
C LEU A 101 0.73 -12.24 -18.23
N THR A 102 0.89 -10.94 -18.41
CA THR A 102 0.48 -10.23 -19.62
C THR A 102 1.57 -9.21 -19.97
N ASP A 103 1.88 -9.13 -21.25
CA ASP A 103 2.87 -8.21 -21.80
C ASP A 103 2.54 -6.75 -21.49
N VAL A 104 3.56 -5.90 -21.52
CA VAL A 104 3.49 -4.47 -21.19
C VAL A 104 3.67 -3.60 -22.43
N GLU A 105 3.11 -2.40 -22.37
CA GLU A 105 3.39 -1.36 -23.34
C GLU A 105 4.75 -0.70 -23.04
N ARG A 106 5.18 0.21 -23.92
CA ARG A 106 6.44 0.97 -23.76
C ARG A 106 6.58 1.69 -22.41
N ASN A 107 5.47 2.04 -21.75
CA ASN A 107 5.48 2.64 -20.42
C ASN A 107 5.69 1.63 -19.27
N GLY A 108 5.87 0.34 -19.57
CA GLY A 108 6.07 -0.72 -18.58
C GLY A 108 4.80 -1.09 -17.82
N SER A 109 3.63 -0.67 -18.29
CA SER A 109 2.32 -1.00 -17.72
C SER A 109 1.50 -1.81 -18.73
N LEU A 110 0.45 -2.47 -18.26
CA LEU A 110 -0.47 -3.23 -19.11
C LEU A 110 -1.15 -2.35 -20.17
N GLY A 111 -1.29 -2.92 -21.37
CA GLY A 111 -1.92 -2.27 -22.52
C GLY A 111 -3.43 -2.13 -22.46
N LYS A 112 -3.99 -1.29 -23.35
CA LYS A 112 -5.41 -0.88 -23.36
C LYS A 112 -6.39 -2.03 -23.55
N THR A 113 -5.98 -3.10 -24.22
CA THR A 113 -6.81 -4.28 -24.57
C THR A 113 -6.89 -5.33 -23.46
N SER A 114 -6.15 -5.16 -22.37
CA SER A 114 -6.04 -6.17 -21.31
C SER A 114 -7.32 -6.35 -20.45
N ASN A 115 -8.29 -5.43 -20.51
CA ASN A 115 -9.45 -5.40 -19.58
C ASN A 115 -9.03 -5.71 -18.12
N SER A 116 -7.88 -5.17 -17.71
CA SER A 116 -7.30 -5.47 -16.41
C SER A 116 -7.98 -4.64 -15.33
N ARG A 117 -8.26 -5.28 -14.19
CA ARG A 117 -8.71 -4.64 -12.95
C ARG A 117 -7.57 -4.11 -12.09
N PHE A 118 -6.34 -4.34 -12.55
CA PHE A 118 -5.09 -4.03 -11.87
C PHE A 118 -4.13 -3.31 -12.80
N VAL A 119 -3.44 -2.28 -12.32
CA VAL A 119 -2.39 -1.57 -13.06
C VAL A 119 -1.15 -1.39 -12.19
N VAL A 120 0.04 -1.44 -12.79
CA VAL A 120 1.31 -1.10 -12.13
C VAL A 120 1.88 0.15 -12.76
N HIS A 121 2.30 1.11 -11.94
CA HIS A 121 2.95 2.34 -12.40
C HIS A 121 4.48 2.20 -12.37
N SER A 122 5.02 1.49 -13.35
CA SER A 122 6.42 1.08 -13.41
C SER A 122 7.36 2.28 -13.58
N ASN A 123 8.29 2.43 -12.63
CA ASN A 123 9.25 3.54 -12.55
C ASN A 123 8.58 4.93 -12.59
N GLY A 124 7.41 5.06 -11.97
CA GLY A 124 6.65 6.32 -11.93
C GLY A 124 5.90 6.65 -13.22
N ARG A 125 5.98 5.81 -14.25
CA ARG A 125 5.22 5.99 -15.48
C ARG A 125 3.78 5.56 -15.24
N ILE A 126 2.86 6.50 -15.41
CA ILE A 126 1.45 6.27 -15.13
C ILE A 126 0.85 5.37 -16.20
N GLY A 127 0.17 4.33 -15.72
CA GLY A 127 -0.52 3.34 -16.53
C GLY A 127 -1.99 3.73 -16.69
N LYS A 128 -2.75 2.92 -17.42
CA LYS A 128 -4.18 3.16 -17.58
C LYS A 128 -4.91 2.96 -16.24
N SER A 129 -5.79 3.89 -15.89
CA SER A 129 -6.66 3.79 -14.72
C SER A 129 -7.40 2.45 -14.64
N SER A 130 -7.50 1.91 -13.44
CA SER A 130 -8.14 0.64 -13.15
C SER A 130 -8.86 0.67 -11.78
N GLN A 131 -9.29 -0.47 -11.25
CA GLN A 131 -9.97 -0.55 -9.95
C GLN A 131 -8.99 -0.59 -8.77
N ILE A 132 -7.82 -1.18 -9.00
CA ILE A 132 -6.69 -1.17 -8.06
C ILE A 132 -5.40 -0.83 -8.83
N GLU A 133 -4.53 -0.06 -8.19
CA GLU A 133 -3.26 0.38 -8.76
C GLU A 133 -2.09 0.17 -7.80
N ASP A 134 -0.99 -0.37 -8.33
CA ASP A 134 0.29 -0.44 -7.64
C ASP A 134 1.07 0.86 -7.89
N CYS A 135 1.03 1.74 -6.88
CA CYS A 135 1.75 3.00 -6.80
C CYS A 135 3.07 2.88 -6.03
N ALA A 136 3.63 1.67 -5.82
CA ALA A 136 4.89 1.51 -5.09
C ALA A 136 6.07 2.30 -5.71
N GLN A 137 5.97 2.67 -6.99
CA GLN A 137 6.94 3.53 -7.69
C GLN A 137 6.32 4.83 -8.22
N ALA A 138 5.09 5.18 -7.83
CA ALA A 138 4.37 6.38 -8.26
C ALA A 138 3.72 7.07 -7.05
N ILE A 139 4.56 7.51 -6.10
CA ILE A 139 4.12 7.91 -4.75
C ILE A 139 3.13 9.07 -4.71
N SER A 140 3.19 9.96 -5.70
CA SER A 140 2.32 11.15 -5.79
C SER A 140 1.06 10.91 -6.64
N HIS A 141 0.81 9.68 -7.09
CA HIS A 141 -0.33 9.35 -7.93
C HIS A 141 -1.45 8.70 -7.14
N HIS A 142 -2.68 9.12 -7.42
CA HIS A 142 -3.92 8.46 -7.02
C HIS A 142 -4.95 8.65 -8.14
N THR A 143 -5.48 7.56 -8.67
CA THR A 143 -6.67 7.63 -9.53
C THR A 143 -7.92 7.76 -8.66
N LYS A 144 -8.76 8.76 -8.95
CA LYS A 144 -10.05 8.95 -8.27
C LYS A 144 -10.91 7.68 -8.33
N ASN A 145 -11.47 7.29 -7.18
CA ASN A 145 -12.26 6.07 -6.95
C ASN A 145 -11.49 4.75 -7.13
N CYS A 146 -10.16 4.79 -7.18
CA CYS A 146 -9.31 3.60 -7.21
C CYS A 146 -8.86 3.20 -5.80
N ILE A 147 -8.45 1.95 -5.62
CA ILE A 147 -7.65 1.50 -4.47
C ILE A 147 -6.18 1.63 -4.88
N SER A 148 -5.44 2.56 -4.28
CA SER A 148 -4.04 2.81 -4.61
C SER A 148 -3.13 2.25 -3.53
N CYS A 149 -2.19 1.38 -3.90
CA CYS A 149 -1.29 0.70 -2.97
C CYS A 149 0.13 1.27 -3.08
N TYR A 150 0.72 1.64 -1.95
CA TYR A 150 2.02 2.30 -1.87
C TYR A 150 3.01 1.46 -1.07
N SER A 151 4.30 1.70 -1.33
CA SER A 151 5.41 1.10 -0.59
C SER A 151 6.33 2.20 -0.06
N PHE A 152 6.80 2.01 1.17
CA PHE A 152 7.76 2.86 1.87
C PHE A 152 9.03 2.08 2.23
N ALA A 153 9.35 1.04 1.45
CA ALA A 153 10.61 0.32 1.60
C ALA A 153 11.82 1.26 1.36
N SER A 154 13.00 0.88 1.84
CA SER A 154 14.21 1.73 1.79
C SER A 154 14.59 2.24 0.38
N THR A 155 14.19 1.53 -0.68
CA THR A 155 14.50 1.89 -2.07
C THR A 155 13.40 2.73 -2.74
N LYS A 156 12.41 3.20 -1.99
CA LYS A 156 11.29 4.00 -2.50
C LYS A 156 11.54 5.50 -2.33
N HIS A 157 10.75 6.31 -3.02
CA HIS A 157 10.85 7.78 -3.00
C HIS A 157 10.78 8.37 -1.58
N ILE A 158 9.93 7.79 -0.73
CA ILE A 158 9.85 8.06 0.71
C ILE A 158 9.94 6.71 1.40
N THR A 159 10.66 6.65 2.52
CA THR A 159 10.78 5.43 3.32
C THR A 159 10.47 5.69 4.79
N THR A 160 10.04 4.64 5.49
CA THR A 160 9.70 4.62 6.91
C THR A 160 10.77 3.90 7.74
N GLY A 161 12.04 4.01 7.34
CA GLY A 161 13.18 3.46 8.07
C GLY A 161 13.52 2.00 7.71
N GLY A 162 12.80 1.41 6.77
CA GLY A 162 13.08 0.04 6.31
C GLY A 162 11.94 -0.55 5.50
N GLN A 163 10.79 -0.75 6.16
CA GLN A 163 9.60 -1.36 5.57
C GLN A 163 8.37 -0.51 5.85
N GLY A 164 7.42 -0.55 4.92
CA GLY A 164 6.12 0.08 5.09
C GLY A 164 5.32 0.10 3.80
N GLY A 165 4.04 0.38 3.95
CA GLY A 165 3.13 0.60 2.84
C GLY A 165 1.89 1.34 3.28
N ALA A 166 1.05 1.67 2.31
CA ALA A 166 -0.24 2.27 2.55
C ALA A 166 -1.24 1.89 1.45
N VAL A 167 -2.53 1.96 1.78
CA VAL A 167 -3.63 1.88 0.82
C VAL A 167 -4.43 3.16 0.92
N CYS A 168 -4.57 3.87 -0.20
CA CYS A 168 -5.46 5.02 -0.32
C CYS A 168 -6.71 4.67 -1.12
N CYS A 169 -7.83 5.28 -0.76
CA CYS A 169 -9.10 5.11 -1.47
C CYS A 169 -10.04 6.30 -1.20
N ASP A 170 -11.08 6.42 -2.03
CA ASP A 170 -12.09 7.46 -1.89
C ASP A 170 -13.40 6.97 -1.25
N SER A 171 -13.62 5.67 -1.25
CA SER A 171 -14.85 5.07 -0.75
C SER A 171 -14.74 4.79 0.74
N LYS A 172 -15.71 5.28 1.51
CA LYS A 172 -15.83 4.94 2.94
C LYS A 172 -15.98 3.43 3.14
N LYS A 173 -16.68 2.75 2.23
CA LYS A 173 -16.83 1.28 2.25
C LYS A 173 -15.48 0.58 2.08
N ASP A 174 -14.62 1.05 1.17
CA ASP A 174 -13.26 0.50 1.03
C ASP A 174 -12.42 0.73 2.28
N PHE A 175 -12.41 1.96 2.77
CA PHE A 175 -11.70 2.31 3.99
C PHE A 175 -12.11 1.44 5.18
N ASP A 176 -13.41 1.17 5.34
CA ASP A 176 -13.93 0.33 6.43
C ASP A 176 -13.49 -1.13 6.29
N ILE A 177 -13.50 -1.70 5.08
CA ILE A 177 -13.01 -3.06 4.84
C ILE A 177 -11.50 -3.13 5.11
N LEU A 178 -10.72 -2.24 4.50
CA LEU A 178 -9.26 -2.17 4.65
C LEU A 178 -8.84 -2.00 6.11
N SER A 179 -9.58 -1.18 6.86
CA SER A 179 -9.34 -0.95 8.28
C SER A 179 -9.46 -2.23 9.10
N ARG A 180 -10.46 -3.08 8.79
CA ARG A 180 -10.68 -4.35 9.48
C ARG A 180 -9.65 -5.38 9.07
N LEU A 181 -9.40 -5.51 7.76
CA LEU A 181 -8.40 -6.45 7.22
C LEU A 181 -7.00 -6.23 7.83
N LYS A 182 -6.62 -4.99 8.12
CA LYS A 182 -5.34 -4.65 8.72
C LYS A 182 -5.21 -5.00 10.22
N ASP A 183 -6.34 -5.07 10.92
CA ASP A 183 -6.39 -5.26 12.37
C ASP A 183 -7.19 -6.52 12.72
N LEU A 184 -6.73 -7.66 12.17
CA LEU A 184 -7.24 -8.99 12.47
C LEU A 184 -8.72 -9.23 12.12
N GLY A 185 -9.39 -8.28 11.46
CA GLY A 185 -10.82 -8.31 11.16
C GLY A 185 -11.70 -7.57 12.16
N ARG A 186 -11.10 -6.87 13.13
CA ARG A 186 -11.83 -6.14 14.18
C ARG A 186 -12.38 -4.80 13.69
N ASN A 187 -13.48 -4.37 14.29
CA ASN A 187 -14.15 -3.11 13.99
C ASN A 187 -13.87 -2.01 15.04
N ASP A 188 -12.70 -2.04 15.69
CA ASP A 188 -12.45 -1.23 16.90
C ASP A 188 -11.77 0.12 16.60
N ARG A 189 -11.15 0.24 15.42
CA ARG A 189 -10.34 1.41 15.05
C ARG A 189 -11.12 2.72 15.10
N GLN A 190 -12.44 2.71 14.91
CA GLN A 190 -13.19 3.93 14.67
C GLN A 190 -13.55 4.74 15.92
N ASN A 191 -13.27 4.31 17.17
CA ASN A 191 -13.68 5.08 18.35
C ASN A 191 -12.88 4.82 19.65
N LEU A 192 -11.63 4.35 19.59
CA LEU A 192 -10.83 4.00 20.80
C LEU A 192 -11.64 3.16 21.80
N LYS A 193 -12.48 2.25 21.28
CA LYS A 193 -13.27 1.35 22.12
C LYS A 193 -12.35 0.31 22.74
N PRO A 194 -12.73 -0.28 23.89
CA PRO A 194 -12.09 -1.49 24.37
C PRO A 194 -11.98 -2.51 23.23
N MET A 195 -10.85 -3.21 23.17
CA MET A 195 -10.61 -4.23 22.16
C MET A 195 -11.76 -5.25 22.18
N SER A 196 -12.38 -5.47 21.02
CA SER A 196 -13.41 -6.48 20.86
C SER A 196 -12.79 -7.78 20.36
N ASP A 197 -13.35 -8.89 20.83
CA ASP A 197 -13.09 -10.22 20.27
C ASP A 197 -14.12 -10.59 19.20
N HIS A 198 -14.70 -9.58 18.55
CA HIS A 198 -15.63 -9.76 17.44
C HIS A 198 -14.92 -9.49 16.10
N PHE A 199 -14.68 -10.56 15.34
CA PHE A 199 -13.97 -10.51 14.07
C PHE A 199 -14.94 -10.66 12.89
N GLN A 200 -15.04 -9.62 12.06
CA GLN A 200 -15.94 -9.60 10.90
C GLN A 200 -15.31 -10.15 9.62
N TYR A 201 -13.98 -10.13 9.56
CA TYR A 201 -13.21 -10.55 8.39
C TYR A 201 -12.05 -11.43 8.85
N TRP A 202 -11.55 -12.27 7.94
CA TRP A 202 -10.24 -12.91 8.10
C TRP A 202 -9.15 -11.87 7.84
N GLY A 203 -8.82 -11.10 8.87
CA GLY A 203 -7.79 -10.06 8.79
C GLY A 203 -6.41 -10.53 9.22
N PHE A 204 -5.45 -9.62 9.13
CA PHE A 204 -4.04 -9.83 9.41
C PHE A 204 -3.59 -8.88 10.51
N ASN A 205 -2.50 -9.21 11.19
CA ASN A 205 -1.81 -8.22 12.01
C ASN A 205 -0.82 -7.46 11.12
N SER A 206 -1.30 -6.37 10.50
CA SER A 206 -0.47 -5.53 9.65
C SER A 206 -0.48 -4.07 10.09
N LYS A 207 -0.72 -3.87 11.39
CA LYS A 207 -0.63 -2.56 12.02
C LYS A 207 0.74 -1.94 11.85
N PHE A 208 0.75 -0.63 11.64
CA PHE A 208 1.96 0.14 11.41
C PHE A 208 2.55 0.66 12.72
N THR A 209 3.87 0.69 12.85
CA THR A 209 4.53 1.24 14.04
C THR A 209 4.45 2.77 14.05
N GLU A 210 4.43 3.36 15.24
CA GLU A 210 4.45 4.82 15.45
C GLU A 210 5.69 5.51 14.85
#